data_AF-A0A858X134-F1
#
_entry.id   AF-A0A858X134-F1
#
_cell.length_a   1.000
_cell.length_b   1.000
_cell.length_c   1.000
_cell.angle_alpha   90.00
_cell.angle_beta   90.00
_cell.angle_gamma   90.00
#
_symmetry.space_group_name_H-M   'P 1'
#
loop_
_entity.id
_entity.type
_entity.pdbx_description
1 polymer ?
#
loop_
_entity_poly.entity_id
_entity_poly.type
_entity_poly.pdbx_seq_one_letter_code
_entity_poly.pdbx_strand_id
1 'polypeptide(L)'
;MCLNRSVVLLSVAFVAMPACSFATEFGRRAAPSEISLWDIDVLPDGTGLPDGSGTVTQGEIVFNDNCSACHGSKGVGGPKDALVGGRGSLASDHPIKTIGSFWPYATTLFDYIRRAMPYPAPGSLSDDDTYAVVAYLLDLNGIPLDGAKVDRRSLPSIQMPNRDGFVPEPAFRVIKNSR
;
A
#
# COMPACT_ATOMS: atom_id res chain seq x y z
N MET A 1 -42.90 -2.23 -71.95
CA MET A 1 -41.78 -1.31 -71.62
C MET A 1 -42.30 -0.37 -70.54
N CYS A 2 -42.03 -0.69 -69.27
CA CYS A 2 -41.09 0.03 -68.37
C CYS A 2 -41.68 1.37 -67.87
N LEU A 3 -41.78 1.72 -66.58
CA LEU A 3 -41.17 1.20 -65.36
C LEU A 3 -41.98 1.76 -64.17
N ASN A 4 -42.33 0.94 -63.18
CA ASN A 4 -42.93 1.40 -61.92
C ASN A 4 -41.81 1.86 -60.97
N ARG A 5 -41.77 3.15 -60.60
CA ARG A 5 -40.75 3.69 -59.68
C ARG A 5 -41.25 3.58 -58.24
N SER A 6 -40.91 2.47 -57.58
CA SER A 6 -41.05 2.35 -56.13
C SER A 6 -39.94 3.16 -55.46
N VAL A 7 -40.30 4.24 -54.78
CA VAL A 7 -39.37 5.02 -53.92
C VAL A 7 -39.33 4.34 -52.56
N VAL A 8 -38.23 3.65 -52.26
CA VAL A 8 -37.94 3.12 -50.92
C VAL A 8 -37.22 4.22 -50.15
N LEU A 9 -37.92 4.85 -49.20
CA LEU A 9 -37.32 5.77 -48.23
C LEU A 9 -36.59 4.96 -47.16
N LEU A 10 -35.27 4.89 -47.26
CA LEU A 10 -34.40 4.27 -46.26
C LEU A 10 -34.23 5.25 -45.08
N SER A 11 -34.91 4.99 -43.98
CA SER A 11 -34.77 5.77 -42.74
C SER A 11 -33.42 5.44 -42.09
N VAL A 12 -32.43 6.32 -42.23
CA VAL A 12 -31.15 6.22 -41.52
C VAL A 12 -31.38 6.65 -40.07
N ALA A 13 -31.47 5.68 -39.16
CA ALA A 13 -31.47 5.95 -37.72
C ALA A 13 -30.07 6.45 -37.34
N PHE A 14 -29.96 7.76 -37.09
CA PHE A 14 -28.73 8.38 -36.59
C PHE A 14 -28.56 7.97 -35.12
N VAL A 15 -27.74 6.94 -34.87
CA VAL A 15 -27.30 6.60 -33.51
C VAL A 15 -26.37 7.72 -33.07
N ALA A 16 -26.89 8.64 -32.25
CA ALA A 16 -26.07 9.66 -31.60
C ALA A 16 -25.11 8.96 -30.63
N MET A 17 -23.88 8.71 -31.08
CA MET A 17 -22.79 8.35 -30.17
C MET A 17 -22.53 9.55 -29.25
N PRO A 18 -22.58 9.38 -27.92
CA PRO A 18 -22.17 10.44 -27.02
C PRO A 18 -20.68 10.67 -27.23
N ALA A 19 -20.33 11.79 -27.87
CA ALA A 19 -18.96 12.25 -27.90
C ALA A 19 -18.57 12.63 -26.47
N CYS A 20 -17.82 11.77 -25.79
CA CYS A 20 -17.08 12.19 -24.61
C CYS A 20 -16.14 13.31 -25.05
N SER A 21 -16.46 14.56 -24.70
CA SER A 21 -15.50 15.66 -24.75
C SER A 21 -14.33 15.31 -23.85
N PHE A 22 -13.25 14.82 -24.45
CA PHE A 22 -11.96 14.81 -23.79
C PHE A 22 -11.47 16.26 -23.73
N ALA A 23 -10.92 16.67 -22.58
CA ALA A 23 -10.16 17.91 -22.49
C ALA A 23 -8.88 17.72 -23.34
N THR A 24 -8.98 17.92 -24.65
CA THR A 24 -7.86 17.72 -25.60
C THR A 24 -6.79 18.81 -25.51
N GLU A 25 -7.06 19.88 -24.75
CA GLU A 25 -6.15 21.02 -24.62
C GLU A 25 -5.10 20.83 -23.51
N PHE A 26 -5.31 19.91 -22.55
CA PHE A 26 -4.36 19.62 -21.49
C PHE A 26 -4.34 18.13 -21.10
N GLY A 27 -3.15 17.52 -21.19
CA GLY A 27 -2.91 16.14 -20.77
C GLY A 27 -3.48 15.08 -21.73
N ARG A 28 -3.36 13.81 -21.33
CA ARG A 28 -3.95 12.65 -22.01
C ARG A 28 -4.37 11.61 -20.98
N ARG A 29 -5.21 10.66 -21.39
CA ARG A 29 -5.50 9.49 -20.56
C ARG A 29 -4.21 8.75 -20.24
N ALA A 30 -3.99 8.44 -18.96
CA ALA A 30 -2.90 7.57 -18.55
C ALA A 30 -3.14 6.16 -19.09
N ALA A 31 -2.11 5.58 -19.71
CA ALA A 31 -2.14 4.19 -20.14
C ALA A 31 -2.13 3.28 -18.90
N PRO A 32 -2.73 2.08 -18.97
CA PRO A 32 -2.71 1.14 -17.85
C PRO A 32 -1.29 0.85 -17.33
N SER A 33 -0.30 0.79 -18.22
CA SER A 33 1.11 0.59 -17.87
C SER A 33 1.72 1.76 -17.10
N GLU A 34 1.23 2.98 -17.30
CA GLU A 34 1.70 4.15 -16.55
C GLU A 34 1.09 4.17 -15.16
N ILE A 35 -0.20 3.82 -15.06
CA ILE A 35 -0.88 3.68 -13.77
C ILE A 35 -0.18 2.60 -12.95
N SER A 36 0.09 1.42 -13.51
CA SER A 36 0.75 0.32 -12.78
C SER A 36 2.17 0.64 -12.31
N LEU A 37 2.84 1.64 -12.91
CA LEU A 37 4.16 2.08 -12.47
C LEU A 37 4.11 3.03 -11.25
N TRP A 38 2.98 3.71 -11.04
CA TRP A 38 2.86 4.78 -10.05
C TRP A 38 1.90 4.41 -8.90
N ASP A 39 0.80 3.75 -9.25
CA ASP A 39 -0.23 3.26 -8.35
C ASP A 39 0.19 1.90 -7.79
N ILE A 40 1.07 1.96 -6.80
CA ILE A 40 1.56 0.81 -6.03
C ILE A 40 1.06 0.87 -4.57
N ASP A 41 0.06 1.71 -4.31
CA ASP A 41 -0.45 2.00 -2.98
C ASP A 41 -1.10 0.75 -2.38
N VAL A 42 -0.78 0.48 -1.10
CA VAL A 42 -1.40 -0.61 -0.36
C VAL A 42 -2.30 -0.09 0.75
N LEU A 43 -3.59 -0.43 0.65
CA LEU A 43 -4.61 -0.03 1.61
C LEU A 43 -4.64 -0.93 2.86
N PRO A 44 -5.27 -0.47 3.97
CA PRO A 44 -5.46 -1.25 5.20
C PRO A 44 -6.09 -2.64 5.03
N ASP A 45 -6.96 -2.81 4.02
CA ASP A 45 -7.66 -4.07 3.74
C ASP A 45 -6.85 -5.04 2.85
N GLY A 46 -5.64 -4.64 2.43
CA GLY A 46 -4.78 -5.42 1.54
C GLY A 46 -5.00 -5.16 0.05
N THR A 47 -5.91 -4.26 -0.33
CA THR A 47 -6.01 -3.78 -1.72
C THR A 47 -4.66 -3.19 -2.15
N GLY A 48 -4.19 -3.59 -3.33
CA GLY A 48 -2.90 -3.15 -3.88
C GLY A 48 -1.70 -4.04 -3.52
N LEU A 49 -1.84 -4.99 -2.58
CA LEU A 49 -0.77 -5.94 -2.29
C LEU A 49 -0.45 -6.81 -3.54
N PRO A 50 0.83 -6.92 -3.93
CA PRO A 50 1.26 -7.84 -4.98
C PRO A 50 1.28 -9.29 -4.46
N ASP A 51 1.29 -10.25 -5.39
CA ASP A 51 1.51 -11.65 -5.05
C ASP A 51 2.95 -11.84 -4.55
N GLY A 52 3.11 -12.72 -3.56
CA GLY A 52 4.40 -12.99 -2.93
C GLY A 52 4.25 -13.45 -1.49
N SER A 53 5.37 -13.80 -0.88
CA SER A 53 5.44 -14.14 0.54
C SER A 53 6.86 -14.01 1.08
N GLY A 54 6.98 -13.86 2.40
CA GLY A 54 8.27 -13.77 3.06
C GLY A 54 8.24 -14.32 4.47
N THR A 55 9.35 -14.94 4.88
CA THR A 55 9.51 -15.52 6.21
C THR A 55 10.33 -14.61 7.12
N VAL A 56 10.18 -14.76 8.44
CA VAL A 56 11.00 -14.06 9.44
C VAL A 56 12.49 -14.29 9.20
N THR A 57 12.89 -15.53 8.92
CA THR A 57 14.30 -15.88 8.67
C THR A 57 14.86 -15.22 7.42
N GLN A 58 14.10 -15.19 6.32
CA GLN A 58 14.52 -14.45 5.13
C GLN A 58 14.59 -12.95 5.43
N GLY A 59 13.62 -12.43 6.18
CA GLY A 59 13.55 -11.01 6.53
C GLY A 59 14.72 -10.54 7.38
N GLU A 60 15.24 -11.39 8.26
CA GLU A 60 16.45 -11.08 9.04
C GLU A 60 17.66 -10.84 8.12
N ILE A 61 17.83 -11.67 7.10
CA ILE A 61 18.92 -11.53 6.12
C ILE A 61 18.75 -10.21 5.36
N VAL A 62 17.58 -9.99 4.76
CA VAL A 62 17.30 -8.77 3.99
C VAL A 62 17.46 -7.52 4.86
N PHE A 63 17.01 -7.56 6.12
CA PHE A 63 17.14 -6.44 7.06
C PHE A 63 18.61 -6.13 7.39
N ASN A 64 19.42 -7.16 7.63
CA ASN A 64 20.84 -6.98 7.91
C ASN A 64 21.58 -6.35 6.73
N ASP A 65 21.26 -6.80 5.51
CA ASP A 65 21.91 -6.33 4.28
C ASP A 65 21.46 -4.92 3.88
N ASN A 66 20.21 -4.54 4.14
CA ASN A 66 19.60 -3.36 3.54
C ASN A 66 19.11 -2.28 4.54
N CYS A 67 18.97 -2.60 5.82
CA CYS A 67 18.30 -1.73 6.79
C CYS A 67 19.18 -1.41 8.02
N SER A 68 19.94 -2.39 8.50
CA SER A 68 20.62 -2.36 9.79
C SER A 68 21.64 -1.22 9.94
N ALA A 69 22.26 -0.77 8.85
CA ALA A 69 23.24 0.31 8.85
C ALA A 69 22.66 1.65 9.36
N CYS A 70 21.35 1.86 9.21
CA CYS A 70 20.65 3.07 9.65
C CYS A 70 19.75 2.82 10.86
N HIS A 71 19.04 1.69 10.90
CA HIS A 71 18.06 1.37 11.94
C HIS A 71 18.63 0.51 13.09
N GLY A 72 19.93 0.24 13.08
CA GLY A 72 20.61 -0.57 14.08
C GLY A 72 20.32 -2.06 13.95
N SER A 73 21.13 -2.87 14.63
CA SER A 73 20.89 -4.31 14.74
C SER A 73 19.52 -4.56 15.39
N LYS A 74 18.72 -5.45 14.80
CA LYS A 74 17.35 -5.75 15.26
C LYS A 74 16.43 -4.53 15.38
N GLY A 75 16.68 -3.47 14.60
CA GLY A 75 15.78 -2.31 14.53
C GLY A 75 15.72 -1.46 15.80
N VAL A 76 16.71 -1.54 16.70
CA VAL A 76 16.73 -0.77 17.96
C VAL A 76 16.99 0.73 17.78
N GLY A 77 17.25 1.16 16.55
CA GLY A 77 17.61 2.54 16.21
C GLY A 77 19.13 2.74 16.12
N GLY A 78 19.52 3.87 15.54
CA GLY A 78 20.92 4.24 15.32
C GLY A 78 21.00 5.63 14.71
N PRO A 79 21.64 5.81 13.54
CA PRO A 79 21.57 7.06 12.78
C PRO A 79 20.15 7.47 12.38
N LYS A 80 19.23 6.50 12.29
CA LYS A 80 17.79 6.69 12.02
C LYS A 80 16.94 6.05 13.12
N ASP A 81 15.64 6.31 13.03
CA ASP A 81 14.66 5.97 14.05
C ASP A 81 14.66 4.48 14.42
N ALA A 82 14.33 4.19 15.68
CA ALA A 82 14.05 2.84 16.14
C ALA A 82 12.77 2.31 15.50
N LEU A 83 12.82 1.07 15.03
CA LEU A 83 11.69 0.35 14.43
C LEU A 83 11.03 -0.62 15.42
N VAL A 84 11.71 -0.91 16.53
CA VAL A 84 11.30 -1.88 17.55
C VAL A 84 11.33 -1.23 18.93
N GLY A 85 10.35 -1.57 19.77
CA GLY A 85 10.28 -1.13 21.17
C GLY A 85 9.18 -0.10 21.42
N GLY A 86 9.13 0.44 22.63
CA GLY A 86 8.14 1.48 22.98
C GLY A 86 6.71 1.00 23.24
N ARG A 87 6.43 -0.31 23.22
CA ARG A 87 5.11 -0.84 23.61
C ARG A 87 4.76 -0.37 25.02
N GLY A 88 3.55 0.19 25.19
CA GLY A 88 3.08 0.76 26.45
C GLY A 88 3.62 2.16 26.79
N SER A 89 4.50 2.74 25.96
CA SER A 89 5.07 4.07 26.24
C SER A 89 4.20 5.25 25.79
N LEU A 90 3.13 5.03 25.00
CA LEU A 90 2.41 6.11 24.33
C LEU A 90 1.80 7.16 25.28
N ALA A 91 1.51 6.79 26.53
CA ALA A 91 0.95 7.68 27.55
C ALA A 91 2.01 8.29 28.50
N SER A 92 3.30 8.00 28.28
CA SER A 92 4.37 8.57 29.10
C SER A 92 4.74 9.98 28.64
N ASP A 93 5.54 10.69 29.44
CA ASP A 93 6.12 11.99 29.09
C ASP A 93 7.05 11.92 27.87
N HIS A 94 7.56 10.72 27.56
CA HIS A 94 8.50 10.45 26.48
C HIS A 94 8.03 9.24 25.66
N PRO A 95 6.97 9.40 24.85
CA PRO A 95 6.42 8.30 24.07
C PRO A 95 7.39 7.86 22.97
N ILE A 96 7.62 6.56 22.87
CA ILE A 96 8.46 5.95 21.84
C ILE A 96 7.54 5.34 20.79
N LYS A 97 7.44 6.00 19.63
CA LYS A 97 6.55 5.61 18.52
C LYS A 97 7.32 4.78 17.49
N THR A 98 7.05 3.48 17.47
CA THR A 98 7.63 2.50 16.54
C THR A 98 6.52 1.72 15.84
N ILE A 99 6.90 0.74 15.02
CA ILE A 99 5.98 -0.17 14.36
C ILE A 99 5.05 -0.85 15.38
N GLY A 100 5.63 -1.50 16.40
CA GLY A 100 4.84 -2.27 17.38
C GLY A 100 4.13 -1.44 18.43
N SER A 101 4.54 -0.18 18.66
CA SER A 101 3.91 0.67 19.66
C SER A 101 2.83 1.59 19.11
N PHE A 102 2.97 2.06 17.87
CA PHE A 102 2.16 3.17 17.36
C PHE A 102 1.39 2.84 16.08
N TRP A 103 1.91 2.01 15.18
CA TRP A 103 1.30 1.85 13.87
C TRP A 103 0.02 0.99 13.91
N PRO A 104 -1.07 1.37 13.23
CA PRO A 104 -2.36 0.67 13.31
C PRO A 104 -2.53 -0.47 12.29
N TYR A 105 -1.76 -0.46 11.19
CA TYR A 105 -1.90 -1.43 10.10
C TYR A 105 -0.53 -1.98 9.69
N ALA A 106 -0.44 -3.32 9.59
CA ALA A 106 0.76 -3.99 9.10
C ALA A 106 0.98 -3.74 7.59
N THR A 107 -0.09 -3.52 6.82
CA THR A 107 -0.02 -3.24 5.39
C THR A 107 0.68 -1.91 5.08
N THR A 108 0.56 -0.90 5.94
CA THR A 108 1.30 0.37 5.80
C THR A 108 2.80 0.16 5.87
N LEU A 109 3.27 -0.85 6.62
CA LEU A 109 4.70 -1.19 6.66
C LEU A 109 5.17 -1.71 5.29
N PHE A 110 4.41 -2.59 4.66
CA PHE A 110 4.71 -3.10 3.32
C PHE A 110 4.72 -1.98 2.28
N ASP A 111 3.68 -1.13 2.27
CA ASP A 111 3.56 0.03 1.38
C ASP A 111 4.79 0.93 1.46
N TYR A 112 5.12 1.35 2.69
CA TYR A 112 6.21 2.28 2.94
C TYR A 112 7.57 1.68 2.59
N ILE A 113 7.82 0.42 2.96
CA ILE A 113 9.10 -0.24 2.65
C ILE A 113 9.25 -0.36 1.13
N ARG A 114 8.24 -0.86 0.42
CA ARG A 114 8.27 -1.05 -1.03
C ARG A 114 8.55 0.26 -1.77
N ARG A 115 7.89 1.34 -1.38
CA ARG A 115 7.94 2.62 -2.10
C ARG A 115 9.15 3.48 -1.71
N ALA A 116 9.57 3.45 -0.45
CA ALA A 116 10.48 4.44 0.11
C ALA A 116 11.78 3.86 0.66
N MET A 117 11.87 2.54 0.84
CA MET A 117 13.06 1.87 1.40
C MET A 117 13.71 0.92 0.40
N PRO A 118 15.01 0.62 0.59
CA PRO A 118 15.97 1.32 1.44
C PRO A 118 16.13 2.78 1.01
N TYR A 119 16.35 3.70 1.95
CA TYR A 119 16.46 5.15 1.64
C TYR A 119 17.41 5.50 0.48
N PRO A 120 18.61 4.91 0.33
CA PRO A 120 19.48 5.23 -0.81
C PRO A 120 19.04 4.59 -2.13
N ALA A 121 18.11 3.63 -2.11
CA ALA A 121 17.62 2.94 -3.30
C ALA A 121 16.14 2.49 -3.15
N PRO A 122 15.17 3.43 -3.09
CA PRO A 122 13.77 3.08 -2.95
C PRO A 122 13.27 2.19 -4.11
N GLY A 123 12.42 1.22 -3.80
CA GLY A 123 11.88 0.29 -4.80
C GLY A 123 12.87 -0.76 -5.31
N SER A 124 14.02 -0.92 -4.64
CA SER A 124 15.03 -1.92 -5.04
C SER A 124 14.75 -3.33 -4.50
N LEU A 125 13.91 -3.48 -3.47
CA LEU A 125 13.51 -4.79 -2.95
C LEU A 125 12.44 -5.42 -3.84
N SER A 126 12.51 -6.75 -3.97
CA SER A 126 11.43 -7.54 -4.54
C SER A 126 10.19 -7.53 -3.63
N ASP A 127 9.03 -7.91 -4.16
CA ASP A 127 7.81 -8.04 -3.35
C ASP A 127 7.97 -9.12 -2.26
N ASP A 128 8.65 -10.24 -2.55
CA ASP A 128 8.98 -11.30 -1.57
C ASP A 128 9.93 -10.80 -0.47
N ASP A 129 10.98 -10.05 -0.84
CA ASP A 129 11.91 -9.49 0.15
C ASP A 129 11.24 -8.42 1.02
N THR A 130 10.33 -7.65 0.44
CA THR A 130 9.51 -6.69 1.18
C THR A 130 8.62 -7.42 2.19
N TYR A 131 7.91 -8.48 1.78
CA TYR A 131 7.15 -9.32 2.71
C TYR A 131 8.06 -9.92 3.80
N ALA A 132 9.26 -10.35 3.44
CA ALA A 132 10.19 -10.96 4.37
C ALA A 132 10.62 -9.97 5.46
N VAL A 133 11.05 -8.76 5.09
CA VAL A 133 11.42 -7.71 6.07
C VAL A 133 10.22 -7.32 6.93
N VAL A 134 9.02 -7.25 6.36
CA VAL A 134 7.78 -7.04 7.13
C VAL A 134 7.59 -8.14 8.17
N ALA A 135 7.70 -9.43 7.79
CA ALA A 135 7.60 -10.54 8.75
C ALA A 135 8.60 -10.40 9.89
N TYR A 136 9.87 -10.10 9.56
CA TYR A 136 10.92 -9.95 10.56
C TYR A 136 10.66 -8.78 11.52
N LEU A 137 10.23 -7.62 11.02
CA LEU A 137 9.93 -6.46 11.86
C LEU A 137 8.70 -6.70 12.75
N LEU A 138 7.70 -7.44 12.27
CA LEU A 138 6.55 -7.83 13.07
C LEU A 138 6.95 -8.81 14.19
N ASP A 139 7.78 -9.81 13.87
CA ASP A 139 8.32 -10.76 14.85
C ASP A 139 9.15 -10.08 15.94
N LEU A 140 10.07 -9.17 15.56
CA LEU A 140 10.85 -8.37 16.51
C LEU A 140 9.98 -7.52 17.43
N ASN A 141 8.81 -7.07 16.95
CA ASN A 141 7.85 -6.33 17.75
C ASN A 141 6.91 -7.24 18.57
N GLY A 142 7.08 -8.57 18.53
CA GLY A 142 6.27 -9.54 19.25
C GLY A 142 4.83 -9.59 18.74
N ILE A 143 4.65 -9.48 17.42
CA ILE A 143 3.36 -9.60 16.75
C ILE A 143 3.27 -11.03 16.21
N PRO A 144 2.25 -11.82 16.60
CA PRO A 144 2.18 -13.23 16.24
C PRO A 144 1.96 -13.43 14.75
N LEU A 145 2.71 -14.35 14.15
CA LEU A 145 2.63 -14.72 12.73
C LEU A 145 2.42 -16.23 12.59
N ASP A 146 1.46 -16.62 11.76
CA ASP A 146 1.23 -18.03 11.45
C ASP A 146 2.41 -18.61 10.65
N GLY A 147 3.11 -19.57 11.26
CA GLY A 147 4.27 -20.23 10.63
C GLY A 147 5.44 -19.29 10.33
N ALA A 148 5.56 -18.17 11.06
CA ALA A 148 6.63 -17.18 10.87
C ALA A 148 6.73 -16.65 9.42
N LYS A 149 5.58 -16.50 8.75
CA LYS A 149 5.49 -16.06 7.36
C LYS A 149 4.35 -15.05 7.19
N VAL A 150 4.55 -14.09 6.28
CA VAL A 150 3.49 -13.21 5.79
C VAL A 150 3.33 -13.35 4.28
N ASP A 151 2.10 -13.21 3.80
CA ASP A 151 1.76 -13.15 2.39
C ASP A 151 0.62 -12.15 2.16
N ARG A 152 0.20 -12.00 0.90
CA ARG A 152 -0.90 -11.11 0.51
C ARG A 152 -2.19 -11.31 1.30
N ARG A 153 -2.46 -12.53 1.78
CA ARG A 153 -3.68 -12.89 2.51
C ARG A 153 -3.52 -12.72 4.01
N SER A 154 -2.37 -13.10 4.57
CA SER A 154 -2.15 -13.03 6.02
C SER A 154 -1.80 -11.62 6.49
N LEU A 155 -1.10 -10.80 5.69
CA LEU A 155 -0.70 -9.47 6.12
C LEU A 155 -1.87 -8.54 6.55
N PRO A 156 -2.97 -8.41 5.79
CA PRO A 156 -4.10 -7.56 6.20
C PRO A 156 -4.91 -8.11 7.39
N SER A 157 -4.78 -9.40 7.73
CA SER A 157 -5.48 -9.99 8.88
C SER A 157 -4.77 -9.74 10.21
N ILE A 158 -3.52 -9.27 10.19
CA ILE A 158 -2.73 -8.97 11.39
C ILE A 158 -3.35 -7.80 12.17
N GLN A 159 -3.63 -8.05 13.45
CA GLN A 159 -4.10 -7.04 14.38
C GLN A 159 -2.90 -6.38 15.07
N MET A 160 -2.60 -5.14 14.67
CA MET A 160 -1.54 -4.35 15.30
C MET A 160 -1.96 -3.88 16.70
N PRO A 161 -1.02 -3.73 17.65
CA PRO A 161 -1.37 -3.36 19.03
C PRO A 161 -2.09 -2.02 19.18
N ASN A 162 -1.83 -1.07 18.27
CA ASN A 162 -2.44 0.26 18.28
C ASN A 162 -3.55 0.42 17.22
N ARG A 163 -4.21 -0.68 16.82
CA ARG A 163 -5.27 -0.70 15.78
C ARG A 163 -6.34 0.37 16.00
N ASP A 164 -6.79 0.49 17.25
CA ASP A 164 -7.86 1.41 17.65
C ASP A 164 -7.34 2.70 18.31
N GLY A 165 -6.03 2.96 18.22
CA GLY A 165 -5.38 4.11 18.85
C GLY A 165 -5.53 5.44 18.12
N PHE A 166 -6.26 5.45 16.99
CA PHE A 166 -6.45 6.62 16.14
C PHE A 166 -7.93 6.92 16.01
N VAL A 167 -8.29 8.19 16.14
CA VAL A 167 -9.65 8.68 15.93
C VAL A 167 -9.63 9.76 14.85
N PRO A 168 -10.66 9.82 13.98
CA PRO A 168 -10.80 10.96 13.08
C PRO A 168 -10.89 12.25 13.89
N GLU A 169 -10.21 13.27 13.38
CA GLU A 169 -10.35 14.64 13.87
C GLU A 169 -11.86 15.00 13.93
N PRO A 170 -12.39 15.45 15.08
CA PRO A 170 -13.79 15.80 15.26
C PRO A 170 -14.42 16.56 14.10
N ALA A 171 -13.71 17.54 13.52
CA ALA A 171 -14.20 18.32 12.39
C ALA A 171 -14.47 17.51 11.11
N PHE A 172 -13.83 16.34 10.96
CA PHE A 172 -13.94 15.46 9.79
C PHE A 172 -14.69 14.15 10.08
N ARG A 173 -15.35 14.01 11.24
CA ARG A 173 -16.13 12.80 11.57
C ARG A 173 -17.35 12.57 10.67
N VAL A 174 -17.84 13.61 10.00
CA VAL A 174 -18.98 13.52 9.08
C VAL A 174 -18.56 14.12 7.73
N ILE A 175 -18.05 13.28 6.84
CA ILE A 175 -17.79 13.68 5.45
C ILE A 175 -19.14 13.68 4.72
N LYS A 176 -19.78 14.86 4.64
CA LYS A 176 -21.04 15.01 3.89
C LYS A 176 -20.85 15.10 2.37
N ASN A 177 -19.61 15.23 1.91
CA ASN A 177 -19.28 15.62 0.52
C ASN A 177 -18.29 14.67 -0.17
N SER A 178 -18.22 13.39 0.18
CA SER A 178 -17.59 12.41 -0.70
C SER A 178 -18.54 12.16 -1.87
N ARG A 179 -18.42 12.98 -2.92
CA ARG A 179 -18.93 12.64 -4.25
C ARG A 179 -18.00 11.65 -4.92
#